data_AF-A0A7C5Y1K2-F1
#
_entry.id   AF-A0A7C5Y1K2-F1
#
_cell.length_a   1.000
_cell.length_b   1.000
_cell.length_c   1.000
_cell.angle_alpha   90.00
_cell.angle_beta   90.00
_cell.angle_gamma   90.00
#
_symmetry.space_group_name_H-M   'P 1'
#
loop_
_entity.id
_entity.type
_entity.pdbx_description
1 polymer ?
#
loop_
_entity_poly.entity_id
_entity_poly.type
_entity_poly.pdbx_seq_one_letter_code
_entity_poly.pdbx_strand_id
1 'polypeptide(L)'
;MDLIKMSEKFLTVVNGRFVSKYPMIIVGRESPMTYATEIILRLNQGVDRIILIGKGRNISKAAVIYNILRSKLRDAVNIDEITIGSIETQNRRLISYLAVIISRRS
;
A
#
# COMPACT_ATOMS: atom_id res chain seq x y z
N MET A 1 4.11 -19.69 -17.31
CA MET A 1 4.06 -18.41 -16.56
C MET A 1 4.86 -18.65 -15.29
N ASP A 2 6.13 -18.23 -15.28
CA ASP A 2 7.14 -18.78 -14.39
C ASP A 2 6.94 -18.36 -12.92
N LEU A 3 6.91 -19.36 -12.03
CA LEU A 3 6.85 -19.20 -10.57
C LEU A 3 7.91 -18.24 -10.00
N ILE A 4 9.05 -18.11 -10.70
CA ILE A 4 10.17 -17.25 -10.31
C ILE A 4 9.78 -15.76 -10.35
N LYS A 5 9.01 -15.30 -11.36
CA LYS A 5 8.57 -13.89 -11.46
C LYS A 5 7.53 -13.49 -10.41
N MET A 6 6.85 -14.46 -9.79
CA MET A 6 5.87 -14.20 -8.73
C MET A 6 6.56 -13.90 -7.38
N SER A 7 7.79 -14.39 -7.18
CA SER A 7 8.54 -14.24 -5.93
C SER A 7 9.09 -12.81 -5.69
N GLU A 8 9.29 -12.04 -6.76
CA GLU A 8 9.84 -10.68 -6.72
C GLU A 8 8.77 -9.59 -6.61
N LYS A 9 7.52 -9.87 -7.01
CA LYS A 9 6.46 -8.86 -6.97
C LYS A 9 5.92 -8.66 -5.56
N PHE A 10 5.98 -7.42 -5.10
CA PHE A 10 5.42 -7.01 -3.81
C PHE A 10 3.89 -7.09 -3.78
N LEU A 11 3.23 -6.85 -4.90
CA LEU A 11 1.78 -6.86 -5.03
C LEU A 11 1.36 -7.55 -6.32
N THR A 12 0.39 -8.46 -6.21
CA THR A 12 -0.28 -9.07 -7.37
C THR A 12 -1.79 -8.88 -7.23
N VAL A 13 -2.49 -8.74 -8.36
CA VAL A 13 -3.95 -8.74 -8.41
C VAL A 13 -4.42 -10.06 -9.01
N VAL A 14 -5.21 -10.83 -8.28
CA VAL A 14 -5.79 -12.11 -8.73
C VAL A 14 -7.31 -12.03 -8.55
N ASN A 15 -8.07 -12.18 -9.64
CA ASN A 15 -9.54 -12.14 -9.62
C ASN A 15 -10.11 -10.92 -8.87
N GLY A 16 -9.52 -9.74 -9.11
CA GLY A 16 -9.94 -8.47 -8.48
C GLY A 16 -9.52 -8.31 -7.01
N ARG A 17 -8.70 -9.21 -6.47
CA ARG A 17 -8.19 -9.15 -5.08
C ARG A 17 -6.69 -8.90 -5.07
N PHE A 18 -6.26 -8.08 -4.13
CA PHE A 18 -4.84 -7.85 -3.86
C PHE A 18 -4.27 -9.03 -3.06
N VAL A 19 -3.12 -9.52 -3.50
CA VAL A 19 -2.38 -10.60 -2.86
C VAL A 19 -0.94 -10.12 -2.67
N SER A 20 -0.42 -10.28 -1.46
CA SER A 20 0.95 -9.91 -1.09
C SER A 20 1.46 -10.78 0.05
N LYS A 21 2.79 -10.92 0.13
CA LYS A 21 3.48 -11.48 1.30
C LYS A 21 3.60 -10.48 2.46
N TYR A 22 3.43 -9.18 2.19
CA TYR A 22 3.53 -8.13 3.19
C TYR A 22 2.13 -7.68 3.66
N PRO A 23 2.00 -7.19 4.90
CA PRO A 23 0.75 -6.62 5.37
C PRO A 23 0.25 -5.49 4.47
N MET A 24 -1.03 -5.55 4.11
CA MET A 24 -1.69 -4.54 3.27
C MET A 24 -2.65 -3.70 4.11
N ILE A 25 -2.62 -2.39 3.89
CA ILE A 25 -3.59 -1.44 4.46
C ILE A 25 -4.36 -0.83 3.31
N ILE A 26 -5.65 -1.18 3.22
CA ILE A 26 -6.55 -0.67 2.19
C ILE A 26 -7.25 0.58 2.72
N VAL A 27 -7.03 1.71 2.05
CA VAL A 27 -7.58 3.00 2.45
C VAL A 27 -9.09 3.02 2.25
N GLY A 28 -9.80 3.32 3.33
CA GLY A 28 -11.26 3.39 3.43
C GLY A 28 -11.72 4.71 4.03
N ARG A 29 -12.66 4.61 4.98
CA ARG A 29 -13.38 5.77 5.54
C ARG A 29 -12.61 6.52 6.62
N GLU A 30 -11.78 5.83 7.41
CA GLU A 30 -11.05 6.39 8.55
C GLU A 30 -10.17 7.60 8.21
N SER A 31 -9.86 8.44 9.18
CA SER A 31 -9.02 9.63 8.94
C SER A 31 -7.64 9.25 8.39
N PRO A 32 -6.99 10.11 7.56
CA PRO A 32 -5.61 9.87 7.12
C PRO A 32 -4.63 9.63 8.29
N MET A 33 -4.83 10.34 9.40
CA MET A 33 -4.00 10.19 10.60
C MET A 33 -4.15 8.81 11.23
N THR A 34 -5.36 8.25 11.27
CA THR A 34 -5.61 6.90 11.80
C THR A 34 -4.77 5.86 11.06
N TYR A 35 -4.78 5.89 9.73
CA TYR A 35 -3.94 5.00 8.92
C TYR A 35 -2.44 5.25 9.12
N ALA A 36 -2.02 6.51 9.18
CA ALA A 36 -0.62 6.84 9.42
C ALA A 36 -0.11 6.30 10.77
N THR A 37 -0.90 6.45 11.83
CA THR A 37 -0.58 5.90 13.16
C THR A 37 -0.50 4.38 13.15
N GLU A 38 -1.43 3.70 12.48
CA GLU A 38 -1.39 2.24 12.33
C GLU A 38 -0.12 1.78 11.62
N ILE A 39 0.27 2.46 10.53
CA ILE A 39 1.50 2.17 9.78
C ILE A 39 2.72 2.35 10.67
N ILE A 40 2.82 3.48 11.38
CA ILE A 40 3.93 3.76 12.32
C ILE A 40 4.04 2.66 13.38
N LEU A 41 2.92 2.29 14.00
CA LEU A 41 2.90 1.28 15.05
C LEU A 41 3.41 -0.07 14.53
N ARG A 42 2.93 -0.51 13.36
CA ARG A 42 3.37 -1.77 12.74
C ARG A 42 4.86 -1.74 12.40
N LEU A 43 5.36 -0.65 11.81
CA LEU A 43 6.80 -0.51 11.51
C LEU A 43 7.64 -0.58 12.80
N ASN A 44 7.19 0.07 13.88
CA ASN A 44 7.88 0.05 15.18
C ASN A 44 7.83 -1.34 15.85
N GLN A 45 6.81 -2.15 15.56
CA GLN A 45 6.69 -3.54 16.02
C GLN A 45 7.55 -4.52 15.22
N GLY A 46 8.39 -4.04 14.31
CA GLY A 46 9.30 -4.87 13.52
C GLY A 46 8.72 -5.35 12.20
N VAL A 47 7.61 -4.79 11.71
CA VAL A 47 7.15 -5.05 10.35
C VAL A 47 8.09 -4.32 9.38
N ASP A 48 8.82 -5.07 8.56
CA ASP A 48 9.81 -4.50 7.65
C ASP A 48 9.20 -3.64 6.54
N ARG A 49 8.05 -4.07 6.01
CA ARG A 49 7.38 -3.44 4.87
C ARG A 49 5.87 -3.50 4.99
N ILE A 50 5.21 -2.44 4.57
CA ILE A 50 3.74 -2.31 4.53
C ILE A 50 3.32 -1.78 3.16
N ILE A 51 2.23 -2.32 2.62
CA ILE A 51 1.66 -1.87 1.36
C ILE A 51 0.42 -1.02 1.63
N LEU A 52 0.51 0.28 1.36
CA LEU A 52 -0.60 1.22 1.46
C LEU A 52 -1.34 1.29 0.12
N ILE A 53 -2.63 0.91 0.11
CA ILE A 53 -3.41 0.79 -1.13
C ILE A 53 -4.61 1.75 -1.12
N GLY A 54 -4.62 2.70 -2.05
CA GLY A 54 -5.78 3.55 -2.36
C GLY A 54 -6.51 3.06 -3.63
N LYS A 55 -7.84 3.07 -3.63
CA LYS A 55 -8.68 2.72 -4.79
C LYS A 55 -9.62 3.86 -5.18
N GLY A 56 -9.77 4.13 -6.47
CA GLY A 56 -10.66 5.17 -6.99
C GLY A 56 -10.45 6.50 -6.25
N ARG A 57 -11.51 7.05 -5.66
CA ARG A 57 -11.44 8.31 -4.88
C ARG A 57 -10.47 8.29 -3.69
N ASN A 58 -10.12 7.11 -3.17
CA ASN A 58 -9.20 6.99 -2.04
C ASN A 58 -7.72 7.03 -2.45
N ILE A 59 -7.40 7.12 -3.75
CA ILE A 59 -6.02 7.30 -4.23
C ILE A 59 -5.41 8.58 -3.65
N SER A 60 -6.12 9.71 -3.74
CA SER A 60 -5.65 10.99 -3.17
C SER A 60 -5.44 10.90 -1.67
N LYS A 61 -6.29 10.14 -0.97
CA LYS A 61 -6.17 9.91 0.47
C LYS A 61 -4.93 9.08 0.82
N ALA A 62 -4.58 8.07 0.02
CA ALA A 62 -3.34 7.32 0.18
C ALA A 62 -2.11 8.22 0.03
N ALA A 63 -2.11 9.14 -0.95
CA ALA A 63 -1.02 10.12 -1.10
C ALA A 63 -0.91 11.06 0.12
N VAL A 64 -2.04 11.51 0.68
CA VAL A 64 -2.04 12.33 1.91
C VAL A 64 -1.46 11.56 3.09
N ILE A 65 -1.85 10.29 3.28
CA ILE A 65 -1.30 9.42 4.33
C ILE A 65 0.21 9.30 4.19
N TYR A 66 0.70 9.06 2.97
CA TYR A 66 2.14 9.01 2.68
C TYR A 66 2.84 10.33 3.08
N ASN A 67 2.28 11.49 2.73
CA ASN A 67 2.86 12.78 3.11
C ASN A 67 2.92 12.98 4.63
N ILE A 68 1.91 12.51 5.37
CA ILE A 68 1.92 12.52 6.83
C ILE A 68 3.06 11.65 7.38
N LEU A 69 3.22 10.44 6.84
CA LEU A 69 4.30 9.53 7.23
C LEU A 69 5.67 10.16 6.97
N ARG A 70 5.88 10.70 5.77
CA ARG A 70 7.12 11.40 5.41
C ARG A 70 7.40 12.59 6.34
N SER A 71 6.37 13.35 6.73
CA SER A 71 6.51 14.48 7.65
C SER A 71 6.89 14.04 9.08
N LYS A 72 6.24 12.98 9.59
CA LYS A 72 6.45 12.48 10.96
C LYS A 72 7.75 11.69 11.12
N LEU A 73 8.06 10.84 10.15
CA LEU A 73 9.17 9.90 10.23
C LEU A 73 10.41 10.42 9.51
N ARG A 74 10.29 11.50 8.71
CA ARG A 74 11.37 12.09 7.92
C ARG A 74 12.13 11.02 7.16
N ASP A 75 13.41 10.88 7.46
CA ASP A 75 14.31 9.94 6.83
C ASP A 75 14.14 8.50 7.34
N ALA A 76 13.34 8.22 8.37
CA ALA A 76 13.19 6.87 8.93
C ALA A 76 12.34 5.92 8.07
N VAL A 77 11.75 6.40 6.96
CA VAL A 77 10.97 5.57 6.02
C VAL A 77 11.40 5.78 4.59
N ASN A 78 11.38 4.69 3.82
CA ASN A 78 11.63 4.69 2.38
C ASN A 78 10.33 4.35 1.62
N ILE A 79 10.23 4.86 0.39
CA ILE A 79 9.35 4.27 -0.62
C ILE A 79 10.18 3.24 -1.38
N ASP A 80 9.79 1.98 -1.31
CA ASP A 80 10.46 0.94 -2.08
C ASP A 80 9.95 0.90 -3.52
N GLU A 81 8.63 0.99 -3.71
CA GLU A 81 7.97 0.91 -5.01
C GLU A 81 6.60 1.58 -4.96
N ILE A 82 6.20 2.18 -6.09
CA ILE A 82 4.84 2.65 -6.34
C ILE A 82 4.27 1.91 -7.55
N THR A 83 3.15 1.22 -7.35
CA THR A 83 2.42 0.53 -8.41
C THR A 83 1.09 1.23 -8.66
N ILE A 84 0.82 1.56 -9.92
CA ILE A 84 -0.51 2.02 -10.37
C ILE A 84 -1.09 0.95 -11.28
N GLY A 85 -2.37 0.68 -11.13
CA GLY A 85 -3.07 -0.26 -12.00
C GLY A 85 -4.58 -0.12 -11.90
N SER A 86 -5.28 -1.11 -12.45
CA SER A 86 -6.73 -1.22 -12.36
C SER A 86 -7.10 -2.62 -11.91
N ILE A 87 -8.13 -2.73 -11.07
CA ILE A 87 -8.75 -4.00 -10.72
C ILE A 87 -10.13 -4.09 -11.37
N GLU A 88 -10.47 -5.25 -11.90
CA GLU A 88 -11.84 -5.56 -12.28
C GLU A 88 -12.62 -5.99 -11.04
N THR A 89 -13.72 -5.31 -10.76
CA THR A 89 -14.63 -5.67 -9.68
C THR A 89 -15.54 -6.83 -10.11
N GLN A 90 -16.24 -7.44 -9.14
CA GLN A 90 -17.23 -8.49 -9.44
C GLN A 90 -18.29 -8.08 -10.46
N ASN A 91 -18.60 -6.77 -10.54
CA ASN A 91 -19.58 -6.22 -11.48
C ASN A 91 -18.94 -5.81 -12.82
N ARG A 92 -17.76 -6.35 -13.16
CA ARG A 92 -16.98 -6.03 -14.38
C ARG A 92 -16.62 -4.55 -14.56
N ARG A 93 -16.66 -3.77 -13.48
CA ARG A 93 -16.19 -2.38 -13.49
C ARG A 93 -14.72 -2.32 -13.16
N LEU A 94 -13.97 -1.57 -13.96
CA LEU A 94 -12.57 -1.24 -13.67
C LEU A 94 -12.48 -0.14 -12.62
N ILE A 95 -11.65 -0.35 -11.61
CA ILE A 95 -11.33 0.65 -10.59
C ILE A 95 -9.82 0.79 -10.53
N SER A 96 -9.33 2.01 -10.77
CA SER A 96 -7.92 2.34 -10.62
C SER A 96 -7.48 2.21 -9.16
N TYR A 97 -6.24 1.82 -8.95
CA TYR A 97 -5.61 1.79 -7.65
C TYR A 97 -4.19 2.35 -7.70
N LEU A 98 -3.75 2.81 -6.54
CA LEU A 98 -2.36 3.16 -6.22
C LEU A 98 -1.94 2.27 -5.06
N ALA A 99 -0.81 1.61 -5.17
CA ALA A 99 -0.16 0.90 -4.08
C ALA A 99 1.22 1.51 -3.85
N VAL A 100 1.53 1.82 -2.60
CA VAL A 100 2.82 2.36 -2.18
C VAL A 100 3.41 1.38 -1.17
N ILE A 101 4.60 0.86 -1.46
CA ILE A 101 5.33 0.01 -0.53
C ILE A 101 6.23 0.90 0.31
N ILE A 102 6.03 0.82 1.62
CA ILE A 102 6.69 1.64 2.63
C ILE A 102 7.51 0.71 3.50
N SER A 103 8.80 1.02 3.64
CA SER A 103 9.72 0.29 4.51
C SER A 103 10.36 1.21 5.54
N ARG A 104 10.86 0.62 6.62
CA ARG A 104 11.74 1.33 7.56
C ARG A 104 13.10 1.54 6.88
N ARG A 105 13.66 2.75 6.99
CA ARG A 105 15.07 2.99 6.63
C ARG A 105 15.94 2.36 7.70
N SER A 106 16.61 1.28 7.32
CA SER A 106 17.71 0.63 8.07
C SER A 106 19.01 1.39 7.87
#